data_AF-A0A7S3LKR5-F1
#
_entry.id   AF-A0A7S3LKR5-F1
#
_cell.length_a   1.000
_cell.length_b   1.000
_cell.length_c   1.000
_cell.angle_alpha   90.00
_cell.angle_beta   90.00
_cell.angle_gamma   90.00
#
_symmetry.space_group_name_H-M   'P 1'
#
loop_
_entity.id
_entity.type
_entity.pdbx_description
1 polymer ?
#
loop_
_entity_poly.entity_id
_entity_poly.type
_entity_poly.pdbx_seq_one_letter_code
_entity_poly.pdbx_strand_id
1 'polypeptide(L)'
;EPNKFPNKDKNKTYYHIKDISYLSHEPLLEKFRNLKAFMKKVRKRLAKKQHRDANRMYDKRPEYTLDHLVRERYPRFGDSLEDMDDGLCLMHLFANLPSIGSIRVERTDTALRFCREWQLYIAKSRSLRKVFVSVKGI
;
A
#
# COMPACT_ATOMS: atom_id res chain seq x y z
N GLU A 1 8.23 -18.12 -13.87
CA GLU A 1 7.36 -18.55 -14.99
C GLU A 1 7.26 -20.08 -15.01
N PRO A 2 6.15 -20.68 -15.45
CA PRO A 2 6.02 -22.13 -15.48
C PRO A 2 7.00 -22.73 -16.50
N ASN A 3 7.80 -23.71 -16.08
CA ASN A 3 8.73 -24.43 -16.98
C ASN A 3 8.01 -25.13 -18.14
N LYS A 4 6.69 -25.40 -18.00
CA LYS A 4 5.82 -25.92 -19.06
C LYS A 4 4.45 -25.26 -18.94
N PHE A 5 4.01 -24.60 -20.00
CA PHE A 5 2.66 -24.04 -20.07
C PHE A 5 1.64 -25.18 -20.30
N PRO A 6 0.64 -25.35 -19.43
CA PRO A 6 -0.35 -26.44 -19.56
C PRO A 6 -1.28 -26.26 -20.76
N ASN A 7 -1.31 -25.08 -21.40
CA ASN A 7 -1.96 -24.83 -22.68
C ASN A 7 -1.20 -23.74 -23.46
N LYS A 8 -1.17 -23.83 -24.79
CA LYS A 8 -0.48 -22.90 -25.73
C LYS A 8 -1.07 -21.46 -25.75
N ASP A 9 -1.87 -21.06 -24.76
CA ASP A 9 -2.43 -19.72 -24.69
C ASP A 9 -1.40 -18.75 -24.12
N LYS A 10 -0.75 -18.00 -25.01
CA LYS A 10 0.35 -17.07 -24.68
C LYS A 10 -0.09 -15.83 -23.87
N ASN A 11 -1.38 -15.66 -23.58
CA ASN A 11 -1.92 -14.47 -22.92
C ASN A 11 -2.67 -14.79 -21.62
N LYS A 12 -2.13 -15.72 -20.82
CA LYS A 12 -2.68 -16.07 -19.50
C LYS A 12 -1.67 -15.79 -18.40
N THR A 13 -2.15 -15.18 -17.31
CA THR A 13 -1.38 -15.04 -16.07
C THR A 13 -1.60 -16.27 -15.21
N TYR A 14 -0.51 -16.92 -14.81
CA TYR A 14 -0.54 -18.12 -13.98
C TYR A 14 -0.08 -17.78 -12.56
N TYR A 15 -0.79 -18.31 -11.57
CA TYR A 15 -0.43 -18.21 -10.15
C TYR A 15 -0.22 -19.62 -9.59
N HIS A 16 0.61 -19.76 -8.55
CA HIS A 16 0.74 -21.03 -7.87
C HIS A 16 -0.50 -21.33 -7.03
N ILE A 17 -1.00 -22.56 -7.13
CA ILE A 17 -2.15 -23.03 -6.34
C ILE A 17 -1.85 -22.92 -4.84
N LYS A 18 -0.59 -23.16 -4.44
CA LYS A 18 -0.15 -23.03 -3.05
C LYS A 18 -0.31 -21.61 -2.53
N ASP A 19 0.08 -20.61 -3.32
CA ASP A 19 -0.03 -19.20 -2.94
C ASP A 19 -1.50 -18.78 -2.81
N ILE A 20 -2.36 -19.23 -3.72
CA ILE A 20 -3.81 -18.97 -3.65
C ILE A 20 -4.44 -19.63 -2.42
N SER A 21 -4.04 -20.87 -2.11
CA SER A 21 -4.50 -21.59 -0.92
C SER A 21 -4.06 -20.89 0.37
N TYR A 22 -2.82 -20.40 0.42
CA TYR A 22 -2.31 -19.62 1.53
C TYR A 22 -3.11 -18.33 1.74
N LEU A 23 -3.30 -17.53 0.68
CA LEU A 23 -4.10 -16.31 0.72
C LEU A 23 -5.55 -16.53 1.17
N SER A 24 -6.10 -17.74 0.99
CA SER A 24 -7.49 -18.04 1.38
C SER A 24 -7.69 -18.03 2.90
N HIS A 25 -6.62 -18.17 3.68
CA HIS A 25 -6.63 -18.16 5.14
C HIS A 25 -6.27 -16.79 5.74
N GLU A 26 -6.02 -15.79 4.88
CA GLU A 26 -5.55 -14.47 5.30
C GLU A 26 -6.64 -13.69 6.07
N PRO A 27 -6.38 -13.24 7.32
CA PRO A 27 -7.35 -12.52 8.14
C PRO A 27 -7.87 -11.21 7.51
N LEU A 28 -7.09 -10.57 6.63
CA LEU A 28 -7.53 -9.37 5.92
C LEU A 28 -8.76 -9.62 5.03
N LEU A 29 -8.97 -10.84 4.53
CA LEU A 29 -10.15 -11.16 3.73
C LEU A 29 -11.43 -10.90 4.51
N GLU A 30 -11.47 -11.27 5.79
CA GLU A 30 -12.63 -11.04 6.63
C GLU A 30 -12.83 -9.55 6.92
N LYS A 31 -11.74 -8.80 7.15
CA LYS A 31 -11.78 -7.34 7.27
C LYS A 31 -12.34 -6.68 6.01
N PHE A 32 -11.95 -7.15 4.82
CA PHE A 32 -12.47 -6.64 3.55
C PHE A 32 -13.95 -6.98 3.33
N ARG A 33 -14.39 -8.18 3.71
CA ARG A 33 -15.82 -8.56 3.68
C ARG A 33 -16.65 -7.67 4.60
N ASN A 34 -16.16 -7.41 5.81
CA ASN A 34 -16.80 -6.51 6.77
C ASN A 34 -16.88 -5.08 6.25
N LEU A 35 -15.79 -4.57 5.67
CA LEU A 35 -15.78 -3.24 5.04
C LEU A 35 -16.76 -3.15 3.88
N LYS A 36 -16.83 -4.18 3.02
CA LYS A 36 -17.79 -4.24 1.90
C LYS A 36 -19.24 -4.25 2.39
N ALA A 37 -19.56 -5.07 3.39
CA ALA A 37 -20.87 -5.13 4.00
C ALA A 37 -21.27 -3.79 4.65
N PHE A 38 -20.32 -3.15 5.33
CA PHE A 38 -20.48 -1.81 5.90
C PHE A 38 -20.77 -0.77 4.81
N MET A 39 -19.97 -0.73 3.74
CA MET A 39 -20.17 0.20 2.63
C MET A 39 -21.52 -0.02 1.93
N LYS A 40 -22.02 -1.27 1.85
CA LYS A 40 -23.37 -1.56 1.34
C LYS A 40 -24.46 -0.92 2.23
N LYS A 41 -24.30 -0.95 3.56
CA LYS A 41 -25.23 -0.30 4.50
C LYS A 41 -25.21 1.22 4.35
N VAL A 42 -24.04 1.82 4.24
CA VAL A 42 -23.88 3.26 3.98
C VAL A 42 -24.57 3.66 2.68
N ARG A 43 -24.32 2.93 1.58
CA ARG A 43 -24.98 3.18 0.28
C ARG A 43 -26.50 3.05 0.37
N LYS A 44 -27.02 2.08 1.13
CA LYS A 44 -28.48 1.92 1.33
C LYS A 44 -29.10 3.13 2.04
N ARG A 45 -28.41 3.72 3.02
CA ARG A 45 -28.87 4.93 3.73
C ARG A 45 -28.81 6.15 2.82
N LEU A 46 -27.74 6.27 2.03
CA LEU A 46 -27.59 7.32 1.03
C LEU A 46 -28.70 7.28 -0.02
N ALA A 47 -29.04 6.08 -0.53
CA ALA A 47 -30.14 5.89 -1.49
C ALA A 47 -31.52 6.28 -0.91
N LYS A 48 -31.68 6.19 0.42
CA LYS A 48 -32.88 6.66 1.13
C LYS A 48 -32.88 8.17 1.43
N LYS A 49 -31.92 8.93 0.88
CA LYS A 49 -31.72 10.38 1.13
C LYS A 49 -31.42 10.72 2.61
N GLN A 50 -30.98 9.74 3.40
CA GLN A 50 -30.59 9.95 4.81
C GLN A 50 -29.12 10.36 4.90
N HIS A 51 -28.78 11.55 4.37
CA HIS A 51 -27.38 12.00 4.22
C HIS A 51 -26.63 12.14 5.55
N ARG A 52 -27.27 12.72 6.58
CA ARG A 52 -26.65 12.91 7.90
C ARG A 52 -26.28 11.59 8.56
N ASP A 53 -27.20 10.64 8.56
CA ASP A 53 -26.96 9.31 9.13
C ASP A 53 -25.92 8.52 8.34
N ALA A 54 -25.92 8.65 7.01
CA ALA A 54 -24.93 8.00 6.15
C ALA A 54 -23.51 8.53 6.42
N ASN A 55 -23.35 9.85 6.59
CA ASN A 55 -22.05 10.45 6.93
C ASN A 55 -21.58 10.03 8.32
N ARG A 56 -22.45 10.14 9.34
CA ARG A 56 -22.12 9.69 10.71
C ARG A 56 -21.75 8.21 10.75
N MET A 57 -22.40 7.39 9.91
CA MET A 57 -22.04 5.99 9.77
C MET A 57 -20.66 5.88 9.13
N TYR A 58 -20.41 6.54 8.01
CA TYR A 58 -19.14 6.51 7.28
C TYR A 58 -17.93 6.88 8.14
N ASP A 59 -18.07 7.85 9.05
CA ASP A 59 -17.02 8.25 9.98
C ASP A 59 -16.58 7.11 10.91
N LYS A 60 -17.48 6.14 11.17
CA LYS A 60 -17.22 4.93 11.96
C LYS A 60 -16.81 3.74 11.09
N ARG A 61 -16.24 3.97 9.92
CA ARG A 61 -15.80 2.88 9.04
C ARG A 61 -14.75 2.02 9.76
N PRO A 62 -14.82 0.68 9.61
CA PRO A 62 -13.78 -0.18 10.14
C PRO A 62 -12.48 0.06 9.37
N GLU A 63 -11.38 0.19 10.11
CA GLU A 63 -10.04 0.32 9.55
C GLU A 63 -9.26 -0.99 9.73
N TYR A 64 -8.25 -1.18 8.89
CA TYR A 64 -7.38 -2.36 8.94
C TYR A 64 -5.92 -1.90 8.83
N THR A 65 -5.04 -2.63 9.51
CA THR A 65 -3.59 -2.46 9.41
C THR A 65 -2.98 -3.62 8.64
N LEU A 66 -1.76 -3.42 8.13
CA LEU A 66 -0.98 -4.42 7.38
C LEU A 66 0.24 -4.91 8.18
N ASP A 67 0.30 -4.62 9.48
CA ASP A 67 1.50 -4.80 10.30
C ASP A 67 1.94 -6.26 10.40
N HIS A 68 0.99 -7.19 10.45
CA HIS A 68 1.28 -8.63 10.49
C HIS A 68 1.90 -9.11 9.17
N LEU A 69 1.40 -8.63 8.02
CA LEU A 69 1.97 -8.95 6.71
C LEU A 69 3.40 -8.43 6.58
N VAL A 70 3.68 -7.23 7.07
CA VAL A 70 5.04 -6.66 7.04
C VAL A 70 5.99 -7.52 7.87
N ARG A 71 5.57 -7.99 9.05
CA ARG A 71 6.38 -8.87 9.90
C ARG A 71 6.57 -10.27 9.33
N GLU A 72 5.55 -10.83 8.69
CA GLU A 72 5.64 -12.13 8.04
C GLU A 72 6.55 -12.09 6.81
N ARG A 73 6.50 -10.99 6.05
CA ARG A 73 7.35 -10.78 4.88
C ARG A 73 8.80 -10.49 5.25
N TYR A 74 9.02 -9.75 6.33
CA TYR A 74 10.35 -9.36 6.82
C TYR A 74 10.54 -9.83 8.26
N PRO A 75 10.85 -11.11 8.49
CA PRO A 75 11.01 -11.66 9.84
C PRO A 75 12.16 -11.02 10.62
N ARG A 76 13.21 -10.55 9.92
CA ARG A 76 14.36 -9.86 10.50
C ARG A 76 14.43 -8.42 10.01
N PHE A 77 15.05 -7.58 10.83
CA PHE A 77 15.28 -6.19 10.45
C PHE A 77 16.19 -6.04 9.22
N GLY A 78 17.19 -6.92 9.07
CA GLY A 78 18.04 -6.95 7.88
C GLY A 78 17.25 -7.13 6.59
N ASP A 79 16.33 -8.10 6.57
CA ASP A 79 15.45 -8.38 5.43
C ASP A 79 14.64 -7.14 5.01
N SER A 80 14.17 -6.36 6.00
CA SER A 80 13.43 -5.12 5.72
C SER A 80 14.30 -3.99 5.17
N LEU A 81 15.59 -3.94 5.52
CA LEU A 81 16.52 -2.92 5.03
C LEU A 81 16.94 -3.19 3.58
N GLU A 82 17.05 -4.46 3.19
CA GLU A 82 17.43 -4.86 1.83
C GLU A 82 16.37 -4.44 0.79
N ASP A 83 15.09 -4.56 1.15
CA ASP A 83 13.96 -4.16 0.29
C ASP A 83 13.56 -2.67 0.44
N MET A 84 14.23 -1.90 1.30
CA MET A 84 13.81 -0.53 1.64
C MET A 84 13.98 0.47 0.48
N ASP A 85 14.92 0.22 -0.45
CA ASP A 85 15.21 1.13 -1.58
C ASP A 85 13.99 1.32 -2.50
N ASP A 86 13.30 0.23 -2.85
CA ASP A 86 12.09 0.26 -3.67
C ASP A 86 10.99 1.10 -3.00
N GLY A 87 10.85 0.95 -1.68
CA GLY A 87 9.92 1.74 -0.88
C GLY A 87 10.26 3.23 -0.90
N LEU A 88 11.53 3.57 -0.68
CA LEU A 88 12.00 4.96 -0.66
C LEU A 88 11.86 5.64 -2.02
N CYS A 89 12.13 4.93 -3.12
CA CYS A 89 11.94 5.44 -4.49
C CYS A 89 10.48 5.88 -4.72
N LEU A 90 9.53 5.02 -4.38
CA LEU A 90 8.11 5.32 -4.55
C LEU A 90 7.64 6.46 -3.63
N MET A 91 8.15 6.52 -2.40
CA MET A 91 7.82 7.57 -1.45
C MET A 91 8.28 8.95 -1.93
N HIS A 92 9.50 9.06 -2.48
CA HIS A 92 10.01 10.31 -3.06
C HIS A 92 9.23 10.73 -4.30
N LEU A 93 8.76 9.77 -5.11
CA LEU A 93 7.85 10.06 -6.22
C LEU A 93 6.56 10.70 -5.70
N PHE A 94 5.88 10.06 -4.73
CA PHE A 94 4.62 10.58 -4.19
C PHE A 94 4.77 11.90 -3.45
N ALA A 95 5.91 12.16 -2.81
CA ALA A 95 6.19 13.44 -2.16
C ALA A 95 6.27 14.61 -3.15
N ASN A 96 6.67 14.36 -4.40
CA ASN A 96 6.83 15.37 -5.44
C ASN A 96 5.62 15.49 -6.39
N LEU A 97 4.67 14.55 -6.32
CA LEU A 97 3.48 14.57 -7.19
C LEU A 97 2.47 15.63 -6.70
N PRO A 98 1.92 16.47 -7.61
CA PRO A 98 0.84 17.36 -7.25
C PRO A 98 -0.42 16.54 -6.93
N SER A 99 -1.20 16.98 -5.94
CA SER A 99 -2.43 16.29 -5.51
C SER A 99 -3.58 16.52 -6.50
N ILE A 100 -3.46 15.94 -7.70
CA ILE A 100 -4.43 16.08 -8.79
C ILE A 100 -5.18 14.75 -8.98
N GLY A 101 -6.51 14.82 -9.12
CA GLY A 101 -7.36 13.69 -9.47
C GLY A 101 -7.56 12.70 -8.33
N SER A 102 -7.07 11.47 -8.50
CA SER A 102 -7.27 10.36 -7.55
C SER A 102 -6.30 10.39 -6.35
N ILE A 103 -5.27 11.23 -6.40
CA ILE A 103 -4.25 11.34 -5.36
C ILE A 103 -4.78 12.27 -4.26
N ARG A 104 -4.96 11.69 -3.07
CA ARG A 104 -5.38 12.41 -1.88
C ARG A 104 -4.23 13.21 -1.26
N VAL A 105 -4.48 14.46 -0.91
CA VAL A 105 -3.50 15.37 -0.29
C VAL A 105 -2.88 14.77 0.95
N GLU A 106 -3.66 14.06 1.77
CA GLU A 106 -3.18 13.45 3.02
C GLU A 106 -2.08 12.41 2.76
N ARG A 107 -2.12 11.72 1.61
CA ARG A 107 -1.10 10.73 1.24
C ARG A 107 0.20 11.40 0.80
N THR A 108 0.10 12.47 0.02
CA THR A 108 1.24 13.28 -0.44
C THR A 108 1.97 13.91 0.75
N ASP A 109 1.23 14.47 1.70
CA ASP A 109 1.80 15.10 2.91
C ASP A 109 2.47 14.08 3.82
N THR A 110 1.84 12.92 4.04
CA THR A 110 2.45 11.82 4.80
C THR A 110 3.75 11.36 4.14
N ALA A 111 3.78 11.27 2.80
CA ALA A 111 4.98 10.89 2.07
C ALA A 111 6.10 11.92 2.21
N LEU A 112 5.78 13.20 2.08
CA LEU A 112 6.74 14.28 2.26
C LEU A 112 7.33 14.28 3.68
N ARG A 113 6.49 14.04 4.70
CA ARG A 113 6.96 13.90 6.09
C ARG A 113 7.97 12.77 6.24
N PHE A 114 7.64 11.57 5.75
CA PHE A 114 8.54 10.41 5.86
C PHE A 114 9.85 10.60 5.09
N CYS A 115 9.81 11.20 3.89
CA CYS A 115 11.03 11.52 3.14
C CYS A 115 11.93 12.49 3.93
N ARG A 116 11.36 13.52 4.57
CA ARG A 116 12.12 14.47 5.40
C ARG A 116 12.72 13.81 6.64
N GLU A 117 11.96 12.97 7.32
CA GLU A 117 12.44 12.21 8.49
C GLU A 117 13.61 11.28 8.11
N TRP A 118 13.50 10.61 6.96
CA TRP A 118 14.55 9.75 6.41
C TRP A 118 15.81 10.54 6.05
N GLN A 119 15.67 11.67 5.35
CA GLN A 119 16.79 12.55 5.00
C GLN A 119 17.48 13.11 6.26
N LEU A 120 16.70 13.48 7.28
CA LEU A 120 17.25 13.93 8.56
C LEU A 120 18.06 12.83 9.26
N TYR A 121 17.57 11.58 9.23
CA TYR A 121 18.30 10.44 9.76
C TYR A 121 19.66 10.27 9.06
N ILE A 122 19.67 10.23 7.71
CA ILE A 122 20.90 10.11 6.92
C ILE A 122 21.89 11.25 7.23
N ALA A 123 21.39 12.49 7.33
CA ALA A 123 22.22 13.65 7.63
C ALA A 123 22.86 13.56 9.02
N LYS A 124 22.11 13.12 10.04
CA LYS A 124 22.61 12.94 11.40
C LYS A 124 23.57 11.76 11.53
N SER A 125 23.28 10.64 10.88
CA SER A 125 24.11 9.43 10.92
C SER A 125 25.34 9.51 10.01
N ARG A 126 25.41 10.53 9.14
CA ARG A 126 26.48 10.73 8.14
C ARG A 126 26.70 9.49 7.27
N SER A 127 25.61 8.85 6.86
CA SER A 127 25.66 7.57 6.13
C SER A 127 25.71 7.72 4.60
N LEU A 128 25.64 8.95 4.07
CA LEU A 128 25.71 9.20 2.63
C LEU A 128 27.16 9.04 2.12
N ARG A 129 27.38 8.06 1.22
CA ARG A 129 28.72 7.74 0.70
C ARG A 129 28.93 8.09 -0.77
N LYS A 130 27.87 8.00 -1.58
CA LYS A 130 27.90 8.20 -3.03
C LYS A 130 26.68 9.01 -3.44
N VAL A 131 26.86 9.93 -4.38
CA VAL A 131 25.79 10.77 -4.94
C VAL A 131 25.98 10.81 -6.45
N PHE A 132 24.87 10.76 -7.18
CA PHE A 132 24.84 10.89 -8.63
C PHE A 132 23.75 11.88 -9.02
N VAL A 133 24.11 12.91 -9.78
CA VAL A 133 23.16 13.92 -10.27
C VAL A 133 22.85 13.61 -11.73
N SER A 134 21.58 13.49 -12.05
CA SER A 134 21.12 13.19 -13.41
C SER A 134 20.09 14.22 -13.88
N VAL A 135 19.81 14.23 -15.18
CA VAL A 135 18.72 15.04 -15.76
C VAL A 135 17.35 14.67 -15.17
N LYS A 136 17.17 13.42 -14.74
CA LYS A 136 15.90 12.93 -14.17
C LYS A 136 15.72 13.29 -12.69
N GLY A 137 16.77 13.78 -12.03
CA GLY A 137 16.77 14.05 -10.59
C GLY A 137 18.05 13.58 -9.90
N ILE A 138 18.00 13.68 -8.57
CA ILE A 138 19.05 13.30 -7.61
C ILE A 138 18.47 12.21 -6.71
#